data_AF-A0A2E4V2W1-F1
#
_entry.id   AF-A0A2E4V2W1-F1
#
_cell.length_a   1.000
_cell.length_b   1.000
_cell.length_c   1.000
_cell.angle_alpha   90.00
_cell.angle_beta   90.00
_cell.angle_gamma   90.00
#
_symmetry.space_group_name_H-M   'P 1'
#
loop_
_entity.id
_entity.type
_entity.pdbx_description
1 polymer ?
#
loop_
_entity_poly.entity_id
_entity_poly.type
_entity_poly.pdbx_seq_one_letter_code
_entity_poly.pdbx_strand_id
1 'polypeptide(L)'
;MKKLWVFGDSFAHGGGCHYDPPYNEFEKYLKYYQNYPIDYKTENDVSGGWAKYASIELDLPLEQCAIGGCSWEETYINLISHLPSFNKGDYIIFNIPYEIRVKDFSPITGEEINIFEHIKASTDPSGIEGVVSKEDVKIWVDYYHTFHHANAGKGWDKHVKGIAKKLSNTLNDLGYKVIYWAMSDHCENYETISKHTKEKIKDHHWSFKGNKDFYKEIIKPQLNDIK
;
A
#
# COMPACT_ATOMS: atom_id res chain seq x y z
N MET A 1 5.67 -4.44 -26.03
CA MET A 1 6.75 -3.92 -25.16
C MET A 1 6.48 -4.45 -23.76
N LYS A 2 7.50 -4.96 -23.06
CA LYS A 2 7.31 -5.44 -21.68
C LYS A 2 7.11 -4.25 -20.75
N LYS A 3 6.39 -4.45 -19.65
CA LYS A 3 6.12 -3.43 -18.63
C LYS A 3 6.34 -3.97 -17.22
N LEU A 4 6.53 -3.07 -16.26
CA LEU A 4 6.44 -3.35 -14.83
C LEU A 4 5.10 -2.83 -14.32
N TRP A 5 4.24 -3.73 -13.85
CA TRP A 5 2.96 -3.41 -13.25
C TRP A 5 3.05 -3.51 -11.73
N VAL A 6 2.59 -2.47 -11.01
CA VAL A 6 2.60 -2.44 -9.55
C VAL A 6 1.19 -2.28 -9.02
N PHE A 7 0.77 -3.16 -8.11
CA PHE A 7 -0.54 -3.15 -7.47
C PHE A 7 -0.44 -3.14 -5.95
N GLY A 8 -1.49 -2.60 -5.32
CA GLY A 8 -1.74 -2.71 -3.90
C GLY A 8 -1.96 -1.38 -3.20
N ASP A 9 -1.57 -1.23 -1.94
CA ASP A 9 -2.01 -0.12 -1.09
C ASP A 9 -1.12 1.14 -1.21
N SER A 10 -1.25 2.04 -0.22
CA SER A 10 -0.47 3.27 -0.18
C SER A 10 1.03 3.07 -0.11
N PHE A 11 1.54 1.92 0.36
CA PHE A 11 2.97 1.64 0.36
C PHE A 11 3.49 1.16 -1.00
N ALA A 12 2.69 0.40 -1.75
CA ALA A 12 3.00 0.08 -3.15
C ALA A 12 2.81 1.30 -4.07
N HIS A 13 1.84 2.15 -3.76
CA HIS A 13 1.61 3.40 -4.46
C HIS A 13 2.79 4.36 -4.33
N GLY A 14 3.53 4.31 -3.21
CA GLY A 14 4.61 5.26 -2.91
C GLY A 14 4.13 6.46 -2.08
N GLY A 15 3.10 6.25 -1.26
CA GLY A 15 2.61 7.23 -0.29
C GLY A 15 3.75 7.81 0.53
N GLY A 16 3.73 9.14 0.70
CA GLY A 16 4.82 9.87 1.37
C GLY A 16 6.03 10.20 0.48
N CYS A 17 6.09 9.69 -0.74
CA CYS A 17 7.09 10.05 -1.76
C CYS A 17 6.49 10.74 -2.99
N HIS A 18 5.17 10.90 -3.03
CA HIS A 18 4.48 11.64 -4.09
C HIS A 18 4.18 13.07 -3.68
N TYR A 19 4.36 13.96 -4.63
CA TYR A 19 3.79 15.30 -4.61
C TYR A 19 2.35 15.21 -5.15
N ASP A 20 1.46 14.58 -4.40
CA ASP A 20 0.04 14.55 -4.77
C ASP A 20 -0.78 15.27 -3.70
N PRO A 21 -1.29 16.49 -3.98
CA PRO A 21 -2.16 17.22 -3.06
C PRO A 21 -3.50 16.46 -2.96
N PRO A 22 -4.02 16.28 -1.73
CA PRO A 22 -4.78 17.36 -1.12
C PRO A 22 -4.48 17.49 0.38
N TYR A 23 -3.21 17.48 0.77
CA TYR A 23 -2.88 17.77 2.16
C TYR A 23 -2.99 19.28 2.38
N ASN A 24 -4.01 19.67 3.14
CA ASN A 24 -4.11 20.90 3.92
C ASN A 24 -2.84 21.21 4.76
N GLU A 25 -1.86 20.29 4.83
CA GLU A 25 -0.50 20.50 5.34
C GLU A 25 0.58 20.71 4.26
N PHE A 26 0.21 21.13 3.05
CA PHE A 26 1.12 21.26 1.90
C PHE A 26 2.44 21.99 2.23
N GLU A 27 2.39 23.11 2.95
CA GLU A 27 3.59 23.87 3.34
C GLU A 27 4.56 23.07 4.24
N LYS A 28 4.02 22.17 5.07
CA LYS A 28 4.79 21.32 5.99
C LYS A 28 5.58 20.27 5.21
N TYR A 29 4.95 19.66 4.22
CA TYR A 29 5.58 18.70 3.32
C TYR A 29 6.53 19.38 2.33
N LEU A 30 6.24 20.62 1.90
CA LEU A 30 7.10 21.36 0.99
C LEU A 30 8.54 21.52 1.54
N LYS A 31 8.70 21.83 2.83
CA LYS A 31 10.03 21.90 3.47
C LYS A 31 10.72 20.54 3.57
N TYR A 32 9.96 19.46 3.74
CA TYR A 32 10.52 18.11 3.71
C TYR A 32 11.01 17.78 2.30
N TYR A 33 10.17 17.99 1.28
CA TYR A 33 10.51 17.74 -0.12
C TYR A 33 11.58 18.68 -0.70
N GLN A 34 11.72 19.92 -0.21
CA GLN A 34 12.78 20.85 -0.63
C GLN A 34 14.21 20.30 -0.40
N ASN A 35 14.39 19.42 0.60
CA ASN A 35 15.68 18.78 0.86
C ASN A 35 15.93 17.54 -0.02
N TYR A 36 14.93 17.12 -0.80
CA TYR A 36 14.97 15.98 -1.70
C TYR A 36 14.57 16.47 -3.10
N PRO A 37 15.52 17.00 -3.90
CA PRO A 37 15.20 17.49 -5.24
C PRO A 37 14.58 16.36 -6.06
N ILE A 38 13.26 16.42 -6.25
CA ILE A 38 12.51 15.53 -7.12
C ILE A 38 12.83 15.99 -8.55
N ASP A 39 13.78 15.32 -9.18
CA ASP A 39 14.07 15.52 -10.60
C ASP A 39 13.39 14.41 -11.39
N TYR A 40 12.19 14.71 -11.92
CA TYR A 40 11.29 13.82 -12.67
C TYR A 40 11.90 13.12 -13.91
N LYS A 41 13.19 13.29 -14.17
CA LYS A 41 13.93 12.72 -15.31
C LYS A 41 15.17 11.90 -14.92
N THR A 42 15.53 11.81 -13.63
CA THR A 42 16.77 11.12 -13.19
C THR A 42 16.50 10.11 -12.06
N GLU A 43 17.52 9.40 -11.60
CA GLU A 43 17.48 8.50 -10.41
C GLU A 43 17.03 9.20 -9.11
N ASN A 44 16.86 10.53 -9.15
CA ASN A 44 16.32 11.36 -8.07
C ASN A 44 14.79 11.57 -8.18
N ASP A 45 14.15 11.11 -9.26
CA ASP A 45 12.69 10.96 -9.31
C ASP A 45 12.29 9.73 -8.52
N VAL A 46 11.80 9.97 -7.32
CA VAL A 46 11.27 8.95 -6.41
C VAL A 46 9.75 9.06 -6.29
N SER A 47 9.10 9.83 -7.18
CA SER A 47 7.65 9.77 -7.33
C SER A 47 7.28 8.35 -7.79
N GLY A 48 6.71 7.57 -6.86
CA GLY A 48 6.45 6.14 -7.02
C GLY A 48 7.15 5.25 -6.00
N GLY A 49 7.96 5.82 -5.11
CA GLY A 49 8.60 5.09 -4.02
C GLY A 49 9.53 3.98 -4.52
N TRP A 50 9.48 2.81 -3.87
CA TRP A 50 10.32 1.66 -4.23
C TRP A 50 10.09 1.14 -5.66
N ALA A 51 8.88 1.31 -6.21
CA ALA A 51 8.51 0.81 -7.54
C ALA A 51 9.30 1.48 -8.66
N LYS A 52 9.65 2.75 -8.47
CA LYS A 52 10.45 3.51 -9.44
C LYS A 52 11.87 2.98 -9.55
N TYR A 53 12.50 2.62 -8.42
CA TYR A 53 13.81 1.96 -8.45
C TYR A 53 13.76 0.61 -9.18
N ALA A 54 12.68 -0.16 -9.01
CA ALA A 54 12.47 -1.41 -9.73
C ALA A 54 12.32 -1.20 -11.25
N SER A 55 11.59 -0.18 -11.67
CA SER A 55 11.44 0.19 -13.09
C SER A 55 12.78 0.56 -13.73
N ILE A 56 13.59 1.38 -13.06
CA ILE A 56 14.93 1.78 -13.53
C ILE A 56 15.85 0.56 -13.66
N GLU A 57 15.88 -0.32 -12.66
CA GLU A 57 16.71 -1.53 -12.66
C GLU A 57 16.34 -2.54 -13.75
N LEU A 58 15.07 -2.55 -14.16
CA LEU A 58 14.58 -3.42 -15.23
C LEU A 58 14.66 -2.77 -16.61
N ASP A 59 14.90 -1.46 -16.69
CA ASP A 59 14.72 -0.65 -17.90
C ASP A 59 13.34 -0.89 -18.55
N LEU A 60 12.29 -0.88 -17.72
CA LEU A 60 10.90 -1.10 -18.15
C LEU A 60 9.99 0.07 -17.75
N PRO A 61 9.02 0.45 -18.61
CA PRO A 61 7.97 1.39 -18.24
C PRO A 61 7.20 0.90 -17.01
N LEU A 62 7.00 1.80 -16.05
CA LEU A 62 6.20 1.56 -14.84
C LEU A 62 4.73 1.89 -15.10
N GLU A 63 3.85 0.92 -14.88
CA GLU A 63 2.41 1.07 -14.76
C GLU A 63 2.05 1.01 -13.27
N GLN A 64 1.90 2.18 -12.64
CA GLN A 64 1.54 2.29 -11.23
C GLN A 64 0.02 2.16 -11.08
N CYS A 65 -0.43 0.97 -10.68
CA CYS A 65 -1.83 0.64 -10.47
C CYS A 65 -2.20 0.54 -9.00
N ALA A 66 -1.26 0.75 -8.07
CA ALA A 66 -1.57 0.74 -6.64
C ALA A 66 -2.46 1.92 -6.23
N ILE A 67 -3.38 1.67 -5.31
CA ILE A 67 -4.41 2.60 -4.84
C ILE A 67 -4.19 2.82 -3.34
N GLY A 68 -3.94 4.07 -2.95
CA GLY A 68 -3.82 4.43 -1.54
C GLY A 68 -5.06 4.04 -0.75
N GLY A 69 -4.86 3.38 0.40
CA GLY A 69 -5.99 2.99 1.26
C GLY A 69 -6.66 1.66 0.92
N CYS A 70 -6.31 0.99 -0.19
CA CYS A 70 -7.08 -0.17 -0.62
C CYS A 70 -6.92 -1.40 0.28
N SER A 71 -7.90 -2.32 0.19
CA SER A 71 -7.85 -3.64 0.81
C SER A 71 -7.09 -4.68 -0.03
N TRP A 72 -6.91 -5.89 0.52
CA TRP A 72 -6.32 -6.99 -0.25
C TRP A 72 -7.27 -7.48 -1.36
N GLU A 73 -8.58 -7.48 -1.12
CA GLU A 73 -9.59 -7.82 -2.14
C GLU A 73 -9.55 -6.84 -3.30
N GLU A 74 -9.51 -5.54 -3.00
CA GLU A 74 -9.43 -4.49 -4.02
C GLU A 74 -8.14 -4.58 -4.82
N THR A 75 -7.02 -4.88 -4.16
CA THR A 75 -5.75 -5.12 -4.84
C THR A 75 -5.89 -6.22 -5.88
N TYR A 76 -6.56 -7.32 -5.53
CA TYR A 76 -6.73 -8.47 -6.42
C TYR A 76 -7.73 -8.20 -7.53
N ILE A 77 -8.86 -7.54 -7.22
CA ILE A 77 -9.84 -7.12 -8.24
C ILE A 77 -9.17 -6.21 -9.26
N ASN A 78 -8.36 -5.25 -8.79
CA ASN A 78 -7.63 -4.33 -9.65
C ASN A 78 -6.57 -5.05 -10.50
N LEU A 79 -5.83 -6.01 -9.93
CA LEU A 79 -4.90 -6.83 -10.71
C LEU A 79 -5.64 -7.63 -11.79
N ILE A 80 -6.74 -8.30 -11.43
CA ILE A 80 -7.52 -9.15 -12.33
C ILE A 80 -8.13 -8.33 -13.48
N SER A 81 -8.63 -7.13 -13.19
CA SER A 81 -9.22 -6.25 -14.22
C SER A 81 -8.19 -5.78 -15.26
N HIS A 82 -6.90 -5.76 -14.90
CA HIS A 82 -5.81 -5.40 -15.82
C HIS A 82 -5.22 -6.59 -16.58
N LEU A 83 -5.59 -7.84 -16.26
CA LEU A 83 -5.07 -9.03 -16.97
C LEU A 83 -5.20 -8.97 -18.50
N PRO A 84 -6.30 -8.46 -19.09
CA PRO A 84 -6.42 -8.34 -20.55
C PRO A 84 -5.38 -7.42 -21.20
N SER A 85 -4.77 -6.53 -20.42
CA SER A 85 -3.76 -5.56 -20.88
C SER A 85 -2.33 -6.06 -20.75
N PHE A 86 -2.11 -7.20 -20.08
CA PHE A 86 -0.77 -7.74 -19.85
C PHE A 86 -0.22 -8.44 -21.08
N ASN A 87 1.10 -8.39 -21.22
CA ASN A 87 1.85 -9.15 -22.21
C ASN A 87 2.69 -10.23 -21.55
N LYS A 88 2.88 -11.35 -22.25
CA LYS A 88 3.78 -12.41 -21.77
C LYS A 88 5.18 -11.83 -21.48
N GLY A 89 5.71 -12.15 -20.30
CA GLY A 89 6.99 -11.65 -19.82
C GLY A 89 6.94 -10.26 -19.18
N ASP A 90 5.76 -9.67 -19.00
CA ASP A 90 5.59 -8.51 -18.11
C ASP A 90 5.94 -8.88 -16.66
N TYR A 91 6.43 -7.87 -15.93
CA TYR A 91 6.71 -7.97 -14.50
C TYR A 91 5.48 -7.49 -13.73
N ILE A 92 5.06 -8.25 -12.74
CA ILE A 92 3.92 -7.91 -11.87
C ILE A 92 4.42 -7.94 -10.44
N ILE A 93 4.31 -6.81 -9.74
CA ILE A 93 4.60 -6.73 -8.30
C ILE A 93 3.33 -6.30 -7.59
N PHE A 94 2.90 -7.04 -6.59
CA PHE A 94 1.74 -6.64 -5.78
C PHE A 94 1.99 -6.85 -4.30
N ASN A 95 1.48 -5.94 -3.46
CA ASN A 95 1.54 -6.14 -2.02
C ASN A 95 0.22 -6.67 -1.46
N ILE A 96 0.32 -7.35 -0.33
CA ILE A 96 -0.80 -7.73 0.52
C ILE A 96 -0.92 -6.64 1.59
N PRO A 97 -1.95 -5.79 1.56
CA PRO A 97 -2.18 -4.77 2.57
C PRO A 97 -2.43 -5.39 3.95
N TYR A 98 -2.50 -4.55 4.98
CA TYR A 98 -2.91 -5.01 6.30
C TYR A 98 -4.30 -5.66 6.28
N GLU A 99 -4.43 -6.75 7.03
CA GLU A 99 -5.60 -7.63 7.17
C GLU A 99 -6.91 -6.92 7.60
N ILE A 100 -6.78 -5.68 8.06
CA ILE A 100 -7.79 -4.94 8.82
C ILE A 100 -8.71 -4.12 7.91
N ARG A 101 -8.41 -4.04 6.61
CA ARG A 101 -9.21 -3.25 5.66
C ARG A 101 -10.31 -4.10 5.04
N VAL A 102 -11.33 -4.42 5.82
CA VAL A 102 -12.57 -4.93 5.24
C VAL A 102 -13.42 -3.75 4.83
N LYS A 103 -13.82 -3.71 3.57
CA LYS A 103 -14.95 -2.88 3.14
C LYS A 103 -16.21 -3.52 3.69
N ASP A 104 -16.80 -2.90 4.69
CA ASP A 104 -18.12 -3.29 5.16
C ASP A 104 -19.16 -2.38 4.55
N PHE A 105 -20.36 -2.90 4.35
CA PHE A 105 -21.49 -2.10 3.93
C PHE A 105 -22.35 -1.85 5.16
N SER A 106 -22.74 -0.59 5.36
CA SER A 106 -23.74 -0.24 6.37
C SER A 106 -24.95 -1.15 6.20
N PRO A 107 -25.34 -1.97 7.19
CA PRO A 107 -26.55 -2.77 7.08
C PRO A 107 -27.81 -1.90 7.04
N ILE A 108 -27.70 -0.62 7.42
CA ILE A 108 -28.81 0.33 7.48
C ILE A 108 -28.94 1.13 6.18
N THR A 109 -27.81 1.58 5.61
CA THR A 109 -27.81 2.47 4.43
C THR A 109 -27.37 1.78 3.14
N GLY A 110 -26.72 0.62 3.24
CA GLY A 110 -26.10 -0.07 2.10
C GLY A 110 -24.87 0.66 1.54
N GLU A 111 -24.41 1.71 2.22
CA GLU A 111 -23.25 2.51 1.80
C GLU A 111 -21.94 1.86 2.25
N GLU A 112 -20.88 2.10 1.48
CA GLU A 112 -19.54 1.62 1.79
C GLU A 112 -18.99 2.35 3.02
N ILE A 113 -18.60 1.59 4.06
CA ILE A 113 -18.01 2.12 5.28
C ILE A 113 -16.51 1.82 5.30
N ASN A 114 -15.69 2.87 5.47
CA ASN A 114 -14.28 2.73 5.80
C ASN A 114 -14.10 2.66 7.32
N ILE A 115 -13.92 1.44 7.84
CA ILE A 115 -13.76 1.18 9.29
C ILE A 115 -12.56 1.96 9.87
N PHE A 116 -11.50 2.22 9.10
CA PHE A 116 -10.35 3.01 9.57
C PHE A 116 -10.68 4.47 9.82
N GLU A 117 -11.58 5.07 9.04
CA GLU A 117 -12.04 6.45 9.26
C GLU A 117 -12.88 6.53 10.53
N HIS A 118 -13.71 5.52 10.80
CA HIS A 118 -14.45 5.42 12.06
C HIS A 118 -13.56 5.21 13.28
N ILE A 119 -12.53 4.36 13.19
CA ILE A 119 -11.57 4.17 14.28
C ILE A 119 -10.76 5.46 14.51
N LYS A 120 -10.32 6.15 13.45
CA LYS A 120 -9.65 7.46 13.59
C LYS A 120 -10.55 8.49 14.29
N ALA A 121 -11.83 8.56 13.92
CA ALA A 121 -12.82 9.44 14.56
C ALA A 121 -13.00 9.15 16.06
N SER A 122 -12.83 7.90 16.48
CA SER A 122 -12.90 7.50 17.89
C SER A 122 -11.69 7.94 18.72
N THR A 123 -10.52 8.11 18.07
CA THR A 123 -9.26 8.51 18.71
C THR A 123 -8.94 10.01 18.59
N ASP A 124 -9.57 10.71 17.64
CA ASP A 124 -9.49 12.17 17.47
C ASP A 124 -10.90 12.75 17.24
N PRO A 125 -11.59 13.24 18.29
CA PRO A 125 -12.95 13.77 18.20
C PRO A 125 -13.07 15.05 17.36
N SER A 126 -11.94 15.65 16.95
CA SER A 126 -11.92 16.94 16.26
C SER A 126 -12.08 16.85 14.74
N GLY A 127 -12.00 15.64 14.16
CA GLY A 127 -11.92 15.46 12.70
C GLY A 127 -13.22 15.08 11.98
N ILE A 128 -14.27 14.66 12.68
CA ILE A 128 -15.56 14.30 12.05
C ILE A 128 -16.71 15.00 12.79
N GLU A 129 -17.05 16.20 12.36
CA GLU A 129 -18.32 16.84 12.72
C GLU A 129 -19.47 16.08 12.06
N GLY A 130 -20.17 15.26 12.85
CA GLY A 130 -21.32 14.43 12.45
C GLY A 130 -20.86 13.14 11.77
N VAL A 131 -21.15 11.94 12.24
CA VAL A 131 -22.47 11.31 12.11
C VAL A 131 -22.59 10.06 13.03
N VAL A 132 -21.59 9.76 13.87
CA VAL A 132 -21.49 8.44 14.54
C VAL A 132 -21.65 8.58 16.04
N SER A 133 -22.64 7.90 16.63
CA SER A 133 -22.82 7.92 18.07
C SER A 133 -21.68 7.17 18.78
N LYS A 134 -21.41 7.50 20.05
CA LYS A 134 -20.42 6.76 20.87
C LYS A 134 -20.78 5.26 20.98
N GLU A 135 -22.07 4.95 21.00
CA GLU A 135 -22.59 3.58 20.98
C GLU A 135 -22.23 2.85 19.68
N ASP A 136 -22.37 3.51 18.52
CA ASP A 136 -22.01 2.91 17.22
C ASP A 136 -20.50 2.65 17.13
N VAL A 137 -19.68 3.61 17.59
CA VAL A 137 -18.23 3.42 17.70
C VAL A 137 -17.92 2.21 18.57
N LYS A 138 -18.58 2.07 19.72
CA LYS A 138 -18.40 0.92 20.61
C LYS A 138 -18.82 -0.39 19.96
N ILE A 139 -19.93 -0.42 19.22
CA ILE A 139 -20.40 -1.60 18.48
C ILE A 139 -19.38 -2.00 17.41
N TRP A 140 -18.85 -1.04 16.66
CA TRP A 140 -17.81 -1.30 15.65
C TRP A 140 -16.50 -1.77 16.27
N VAL A 141 -16.06 -1.14 17.36
CA VAL A 141 -14.87 -1.55 18.12
C VAL A 141 -15.07 -2.95 18.71
N ASP A 142 -16.23 -3.25 19.27
CA ASP A 142 -16.57 -4.57 19.83
C ASP A 142 -16.68 -5.63 18.74
N TYR A 143 -17.32 -5.33 17.60
CA TYR A 143 -17.36 -6.21 16.43
C TYR A 143 -15.95 -6.49 15.91
N TYR A 144 -15.14 -5.45 15.78
CA TYR A 144 -13.77 -5.54 15.33
C TYR A 144 -12.91 -6.35 16.32
N HIS A 145 -13.01 -6.09 17.62
CA HIS A 145 -12.29 -6.87 18.64
C HIS A 145 -12.75 -8.33 18.70
N THR A 146 -14.06 -8.57 18.61
CA THR A 146 -14.65 -9.90 18.82
C THR A 146 -14.53 -10.79 17.59
N PHE A 147 -14.71 -10.25 16.39
CA PHE A 147 -14.67 -11.04 15.15
C PHE A 147 -13.32 -10.96 14.45
N HIS A 148 -12.75 -9.76 14.31
CA HIS A 148 -11.45 -9.61 13.69
C HIS A 148 -10.33 -9.94 14.67
N HIS A 149 -10.22 -9.29 15.83
CA HIS A 149 -9.05 -9.50 16.69
C HIS A 149 -8.96 -10.91 17.31
N ALA A 150 -10.09 -11.59 17.51
CA ALA A 150 -10.13 -12.98 18.00
C ALA A 150 -9.78 -14.03 16.92
N ASN A 151 -9.97 -13.72 15.62
CA ASN A 151 -9.72 -14.65 14.50
C ASN A 151 -8.61 -14.20 13.51
N ALA A 152 -8.23 -12.94 13.52
CA ALA A 152 -7.17 -12.32 12.68
C ALA A 152 -5.76 -12.61 13.20
N GLY A 153 -5.63 -13.50 14.19
CA GLY A 153 -4.33 -13.98 14.65
C GLY A 153 -3.79 -15.05 13.73
N LYS A 154 -2.70 -14.77 12.99
CA LYS A 154 -1.85 -15.70 12.19
C LYS A 154 -2.55 -16.53 11.09
N GLY A 155 -3.79 -16.97 11.28
CA GLY A 155 -4.56 -17.79 10.36
C GLY A 155 -5.04 -17.00 9.16
N TRP A 156 -5.50 -15.76 9.36
CA TRP A 156 -5.94 -14.88 8.29
C TRP A 156 -4.76 -14.38 7.44
N ASP A 157 -3.69 -13.85 8.04
CA ASP A 157 -2.41 -13.58 7.35
C ASP A 157 -1.94 -14.77 6.49
N LYS A 158 -1.89 -15.96 7.10
CA LYS A 158 -1.50 -17.19 6.41
C LYS A 158 -2.46 -17.55 5.26
N HIS A 159 -3.75 -17.31 5.44
CA HIS A 159 -4.77 -17.54 4.41
C HIS A 159 -4.55 -16.59 3.22
N VAL A 160 -4.44 -15.29 3.46
CA VAL A 160 -4.27 -14.27 2.40
C VAL A 160 -2.93 -14.46 1.68
N LYS A 161 -1.83 -14.70 2.42
CA LYS A 161 -0.53 -15.08 1.84
C LYS A 161 -0.62 -16.37 1.02
N GLY A 162 -1.43 -17.32 1.46
CA GLY A 162 -1.71 -18.55 0.72
C GLY A 162 -2.43 -18.29 -0.62
N ILE A 163 -3.38 -17.35 -0.65
CA ILE A 163 -4.04 -16.91 -1.89
C ILE A 163 -3.04 -16.18 -2.79
N ALA A 164 -2.27 -15.23 -2.25
CA ALA A 164 -1.25 -14.48 -2.99
C ALA A 164 -0.26 -15.42 -3.67
N LYS A 165 0.23 -16.44 -2.94
CA LYS A 165 1.13 -17.46 -3.49
C LYS A 165 0.49 -18.23 -4.64
N LYS A 166 -0.77 -18.66 -4.51
CA LYS A 166 -1.47 -19.38 -5.58
C LYS A 166 -1.67 -18.50 -6.81
N LEU A 167 -2.09 -17.25 -6.61
CA LEU A 167 -2.23 -16.28 -7.68
C LEU A 167 -0.90 -16.04 -8.40
N SER A 168 0.17 -15.82 -7.64
CA SER A 168 1.53 -15.63 -8.19
C SER A 168 1.97 -16.83 -9.02
N ASN A 169 1.78 -18.05 -8.54
CA ASN A 169 2.09 -19.27 -9.30
C ASN A 169 1.27 -19.33 -10.61
N THR A 170 -0.04 -19.10 -10.55
CA THR A 170 -0.90 -19.10 -11.75
C THR A 170 -0.44 -18.07 -12.77
N LEU A 171 -0.09 -16.86 -12.34
CA LEU A 171 0.41 -15.80 -13.21
C LEU A 171 1.80 -16.15 -13.80
N ASN A 172 2.68 -16.77 -13.01
CA ASN A 172 3.96 -17.27 -13.51
C ASN A 172 3.76 -18.37 -14.58
N ASP A 173 2.80 -19.29 -14.38
CA ASP A 173 2.46 -20.34 -15.35
C ASP A 173 1.91 -19.76 -16.67
N LEU A 174 1.25 -18.60 -16.60
CA LEU A 174 0.82 -17.82 -17.78
C LEU A 174 1.98 -17.07 -18.46
N GLY A 175 3.18 -17.11 -17.88
CA GLY A 175 4.40 -16.54 -18.44
C GLY A 175 4.71 -15.11 -18.00
N TYR A 176 4.10 -14.62 -16.93
CA TYR A 176 4.47 -13.36 -16.28
C TYR A 176 5.64 -13.57 -15.30
N LYS A 177 6.28 -12.49 -14.85
CA LYS A 177 7.33 -12.49 -13.84
C LYS A 177 6.79 -11.84 -12.57
N VAL A 178 6.46 -12.65 -11.56
CA VAL A 178 5.63 -12.18 -10.45
C VAL A 178 6.38 -12.13 -9.13
N ILE A 179 6.28 -10.99 -8.45
CA ILE A 179 6.71 -10.78 -7.07
C ILE A 179 5.49 -10.40 -6.24
N TYR A 180 5.40 -10.94 -5.03
CA TYR A 180 4.47 -10.41 -4.04
C TYR A 180 5.14 -10.30 -2.68
N TRP A 181 4.65 -9.37 -1.87
CA TRP A 181 5.12 -9.15 -0.51
C TRP A 181 3.96 -8.74 0.40
N ALA A 182 4.11 -8.86 1.72
CA ALA A 182 3.05 -8.50 2.66
C ALA A 182 3.46 -7.35 3.56
N MET A 183 2.52 -6.43 3.81
CA MET A 183 2.72 -5.31 4.75
C MET A 183 3.08 -5.82 6.15
N SER A 184 2.43 -6.90 6.59
CA SER A 184 2.65 -7.53 7.89
C SER A 184 4.10 -7.97 8.13
N ASP A 185 4.86 -8.24 7.06
CA ASP A 185 6.25 -8.71 7.17
C ASP A 185 7.29 -7.57 7.19
N HIS A 186 6.90 -6.37 6.74
CA HIS A 186 7.88 -5.35 6.31
C HIS A 186 7.62 -3.94 6.83
N CYS A 187 6.38 -3.59 7.17
CA CYS A 187 6.00 -2.20 7.43
C CYS A 187 6.87 -1.49 8.49
N GLU A 188 7.20 -2.19 9.58
CA GLU A 188 7.88 -1.61 10.74
C GLU A 188 9.42 -1.57 10.60
N ASN A 189 9.96 -2.27 9.59
CA ASN A 189 11.41 -2.46 9.43
C ASN A 189 12.12 -1.24 8.82
N TYR A 190 11.37 -0.34 8.19
CA TYR A 190 11.94 0.77 7.43
C TYR A 190 11.67 2.13 8.09
N GLU A 191 12.51 3.12 7.78
CA GLU A 191 12.37 4.48 8.30
C GLU A 191 11.07 5.10 7.79
N THR A 192 10.26 5.63 8.70
CA THR A 192 9.04 6.39 8.37
C THR A 192 9.32 7.88 8.24
N ILE A 193 8.41 8.62 7.62
CA ILE A 193 8.48 10.08 7.54
C ILE A 193 8.48 10.71 8.94
N SER A 194 7.67 10.20 9.88
CA SER A 194 7.73 10.63 11.28
C SER A 194 9.12 10.51 11.88
N LYS A 195 9.75 9.32 11.76
CA LYS A 195 11.10 9.08 12.29
C LYS A 195 12.11 10.01 11.61
N HIS A 196 12.06 10.11 10.30
CA HIS A 196 12.95 10.96 9.51
C HIS A 196 12.87 12.44 9.92
N THR A 197 11.65 12.95 10.07
CA THR A 197 11.41 14.36 10.39
C THR A 197 11.45 14.68 11.88
N LYS A 198 11.81 13.71 12.72
CA LYS A 198 11.80 13.82 14.20
C LYS A 198 10.42 14.26 14.72
N GLU A 199 9.38 13.58 14.25
CA GLU A 199 7.97 13.79 14.61
C GLU A 199 7.37 15.15 14.22
N LYS A 200 8.08 15.94 13.39
CA LYS A 200 7.52 17.20 12.84
C LYS A 200 6.35 16.92 11.90
N ILE A 201 6.45 15.87 11.09
CA ILE A 201 5.37 15.34 10.24
C ILE A 201 4.94 14.02 10.83
N LYS A 202 3.66 13.89 11.20
CA LYS A 202 3.10 12.63 11.74
C LYS A 202 2.56 11.79 10.59
N ASP A 203 3.45 11.04 9.95
CA ASP A 203 3.15 10.19 8.82
C ASP A 203 3.93 8.86 8.92
N HIS A 204 3.16 7.78 8.97
CA HIS A 204 3.68 6.42 9.13
C HIS A 204 4.10 5.76 7.82
N HIS A 205 3.91 6.42 6.67
CA HIS A 205 4.51 5.95 5.42
C HIS A 205 6.04 6.02 5.49
N TRP A 206 6.68 5.20 4.66
CA TRP A 206 8.13 5.16 4.58
C TRP A 206 8.70 6.48 4.05
N SER A 207 9.82 6.92 4.63
CA SER A 207 10.61 8.03 4.10
C SER A 207 11.22 7.66 2.74
N PHE A 208 11.86 8.62 2.08
CA PHE A 208 12.64 8.33 0.87
C PHE A 208 13.72 7.27 1.12
N LYS A 209 14.38 7.34 2.28
CA LYS A 209 15.34 6.34 2.73
C LYS A 209 14.66 5.00 2.95
N GLY A 210 13.52 4.98 3.65
CA GLY A 210 12.75 3.75 3.90
C GLY A 210 12.36 3.02 2.61
N ASN A 211 11.84 3.75 1.62
CA ASN A 211 11.52 3.18 0.30
C ASN A 211 12.75 2.60 -0.41
N LYS A 212 13.89 3.31 -0.37
CA LYS A 212 15.15 2.87 -0.98
C LYS A 212 15.69 1.61 -0.31
N ASP A 213 15.62 1.54 1.01
CA ASP A 213 16.08 0.39 1.79
C ASP A 213 15.18 -0.83 1.53
N PHE A 214 13.85 -0.65 1.54
CA PHE A 214 12.90 -1.71 1.17
C PHE A 214 13.16 -2.27 -0.24
N TYR A 215 13.37 -1.38 -1.21
CA TYR A 215 13.73 -1.81 -2.57
C TYR A 215 15.00 -2.68 -2.57
N LYS A 216 16.07 -2.24 -1.90
CA LYS A 216 17.36 -2.95 -1.89
C LYS A 216 17.29 -4.30 -1.20
N GLU A 217 16.56 -4.38 -0.10
CA GLU A 217 16.54 -5.56 0.77
C GLU A 217 15.51 -6.59 0.33
N ILE A 218 14.36 -6.15 -0.20
CA ILE A 218 13.23 -7.04 -0.50
C ILE A 218 13.02 -7.19 -2.00
N ILE A 219 12.91 -6.08 -2.74
CA ILE A 219 12.49 -6.14 -4.15
C ILE A 219 13.65 -6.54 -5.07
N LYS A 220 14.82 -5.92 -4.94
CA LYS A 220 15.98 -6.15 -5.81
C LYS A 220 16.45 -7.62 -5.81
N PRO A 221 16.56 -8.32 -4.67
CA PRO A 221 16.91 -9.73 -4.66
C PRO A 221 15.90 -10.58 -5.45
N GLN A 222 14.60 -10.36 -5.24
CA GLN A 222 13.55 -11.10 -5.92
C GLN A 222 13.52 -10.81 -7.43
N LEU A 223 13.84 -9.59 -7.85
CA LEU A 223 13.99 -9.26 -9.27
C LEU A 223 15.13 -10.05 -9.92
N ASN A 224 16.25 -10.24 -9.22
CA ASN A 224 17.37 -11.02 -9.75
C ASN A 224 17.03 -12.51 -9.91
N ASP A 225 16.16 -13.05 -9.05
CA ASP A 225 15.74 -14.46 -9.11
C ASP A 225 14.80 -14.76 -10.29
N ILE A 226 14.12 -13.74 -10.82
CA ILE A 226 13.11 -13.90 -11.88
C ILE A 226 13.51 -13.29 -13.23
N LYS A 227 14.64 -12.57 -13.31
CA LYS A 227 15.24 -12.11 -14.57
C LYS A 227 15.58 -13.30 -15.46
#